data_AF-A0A1A8Q3E0-F1
#
_entry.id   AF-A0A1A8Q3E0-F1
#
_cell.length_a   1.000
_cell.length_b   1.000
_cell.length_c   1.000
_cell.angle_alpha   90.00
_cell.angle_beta   90.00
_cell.angle_gamma   90.00
#
_symmetry.space_group_name_H-M   'P 1'
#
loop_
_entity.id
_entity.type
_entity.pdbx_description
1 polymer ?
#
loop_
_entity_poly.entity_id
_entity_poly.type
_entity_poly.pdbx_seq_one_letter_code
_entity_poly.pdbx_strand_id
1 'polypeptide(L)'
;GDNKTKMSKSFKEKSGGQDQERKLKKRRGEFYSIQTSLIVAALKKMLPIGLNMCTPGDQELISLAKTRYLMKDTDEEVKDHIRQNLHLREKSEDPAVRWQLNLYKDIVMRTEGPPDPERVVDRIQRISA
;
A
#
# COMPACT_ATOMS: atom_id res chain seq x y z
N GLY A 1 -32.29 13.18 -53.15
CA GLY A 1 -31.22 13.36 -54.13
C GLY A 1 -30.43 14.57 -53.69
N ASP A 2 -29.35 14.30 -52.99
CA ASP A 2 -28.65 15.18 -52.07
C ASP A 2 -27.72 16.21 -52.71
N ASN A 3 -27.28 17.12 -51.83
CA ASN A 3 -26.04 17.91 -51.84
C ASN A 3 -26.17 19.41 -52.18
N LYS A 4 -26.09 20.23 -51.12
CA LYS A 4 -25.42 21.53 -51.19
C LYS A 4 -24.84 21.93 -49.82
N THR A 5 -23.52 21.84 -49.75
CA THR A 5 -22.60 22.41 -48.76
C THR A 5 -22.96 23.85 -48.42
N LYS A 6 -23.05 24.22 -47.13
CA LYS A 6 -22.89 25.62 -46.67
C LYS A 6 -22.19 25.70 -45.32
N MET A 7 -21.23 26.60 -45.31
CA MET A 7 -20.23 26.94 -44.31
C MET A 7 -20.79 27.70 -43.10
N SER A 8 -19.99 27.68 -42.02
CA SER A 8 -19.81 28.73 -41.01
C SER A 8 -21.03 29.21 -40.23
N LYS A 9 -21.12 28.78 -38.95
CA LYS A 9 -21.81 29.56 -37.91
C LYS A 9 -20.78 30.36 -37.11
N SER A 10 -20.73 31.64 -37.45
CA SER A 10 -20.04 32.71 -36.75
C SER A 10 -20.48 32.84 -35.30
N PHE A 11 -19.50 33.23 -34.49
CA PHE A 11 -19.58 33.97 -33.24
C PHE A 11 -20.95 34.59 -32.92
N LYS A 12 -21.52 34.22 -31.77
CA LYS A 12 -22.34 35.13 -30.97
C LYS A 12 -22.07 34.89 -29.49
N GLU A 13 -21.11 35.67 -29.02
CA GLU A 13 -20.89 36.06 -27.64
C GLU A 13 -22.22 36.41 -26.95
N LYS A 14 -22.52 35.71 -25.84
CA LYS A 14 -23.43 36.18 -24.80
C LYS A 14 -22.93 35.72 -23.44
N SER A 15 -22.33 36.68 -22.74
CA SER A 15 -22.19 36.86 -21.30
C SER A 15 -22.79 35.78 -20.38
N GLY A 16 -21.92 35.13 -19.62
CA GLY A 16 -22.27 34.33 -18.44
C GLY A 16 -21.10 33.73 -17.66
N GLY A 17 -19.84 34.10 -17.97
CA GLY A 17 -18.64 33.36 -17.55
C GLY A 17 -18.07 33.68 -16.17
N GLN A 18 -18.63 34.59 -15.37
CA GLN A 18 -17.98 35.02 -14.12
C GLN A 18 -18.54 34.41 -12.83
N ASP A 19 -19.73 33.77 -12.85
CA ASP A 19 -20.32 33.19 -11.63
C ASP A 19 -19.93 31.72 -11.40
N GLN A 20 -19.44 31.02 -12.45
CA GLN A 20 -18.93 29.65 -12.31
C GLN A 20 -17.50 29.62 -11.74
N GLU A 21 -16.66 30.59 -12.08
CA GLU A 21 -15.27 30.69 -11.57
C GLU A 21 -15.18 31.04 -10.08
N ARG A 22 -16.11 31.84 -9.55
CA ARG A 22 -16.09 32.23 -8.12
C ARG A 22 -16.59 31.11 -7.20
N LYS A 23 -17.42 30.19 -7.70
CA LYS A 23 -17.80 28.95 -6.97
C LYS A 23 -16.71 27.87 -7.00
N LEU A 24 -15.83 27.89 -8.01
CA LEU A 24 -14.67 26.98 -8.10
C LEU A 24 -13.56 27.32 -7.11
N LYS A 25 -13.36 28.59 -6.75
CA LYS A 25 -12.30 29.00 -5.80
C LYS A 25 -12.60 28.66 -4.34
N LYS A 26 -13.87 28.69 -3.90
CA LYS A 26 -14.26 28.33 -2.52
C LYS A 26 -14.21 26.84 -2.22
N ARG A 27 -14.24 25.97 -3.24
CA ARG A 27 -14.24 24.50 -3.08
C ARG A 27 -12.85 23.86 -3.12
N ARG A 28 -11.79 24.60 -3.45
CA ARG A 28 -10.42 24.03 -3.53
C ARG A 28 -9.89 23.54 -2.18
N GLY A 29 -10.30 24.16 -1.07
CA GLY A 29 -9.87 23.75 0.28
C GLY A 29 -10.53 22.45 0.78
N GLU A 30 -11.75 22.14 0.33
CA GLU A 30 -12.49 20.93 0.74
C GLU A 30 -12.01 19.65 0.03
N PHE A 31 -11.49 19.74 -1.21
CA PHE A 31 -10.97 18.58 -1.94
C PHE A 31 -9.69 17.99 -1.34
N TYR A 32 -9.02 18.71 -0.44
CA TYR A 32 -7.83 18.25 0.28
C TYR A 32 -8.07 18.08 1.78
N SER A 33 -9.33 18.06 2.24
CA SER A 33 -9.64 17.61 3.59
C SER A 33 -9.11 16.18 3.79
N ILE A 34 -8.50 15.90 4.94
CA ILE A 34 -7.99 14.55 5.27
C ILE A 34 -9.07 13.47 5.06
N GLN A 35 -10.34 13.83 5.24
CA GLN A 35 -11.49 12.93 5.11
C GLN A 35 -11.88 12.61 3.67
N THR A 36 -11.67 13.51 2.70
CA THR A 36 -12.09 13.36 1.29
C THR A 36 -10.94 13.35 0.29
N SER A 37 -9.71 13.56 0.76
CA SER A 37 -8.51 13.62 -0.07
C SER A 37 -8.33 12.32 -0.85
N LEU A 38 -8.32 12.45 -2.18
CA LEU A 38 -8.01 11.34 -3.09
C LEU A 38 -6.61 10.77 -2.85
N ILE A 39 -5.66 11.60 -2.39
CA ILE A 39 -4.31 11.15 -2.04
C ILE A 39 -4.38 10.22 -0.81
N VAL A 40 -5.09 10.64 0.26
CA VAL A 40 -5.26 9.83 1.47
C VAL A 40 -6.08 8.57 1.18
N ALA A 41 -7.11 8.65 0.36
CA ALA A 41 -7.94 7.51 -0.04
C ALA A 41 -7.16 6.51 -0.92
N ALA A 42 -6.39 7.00 -1.89
CA ALA A 42 -5.53 6.16 -2.73
C ALA A 42 -4.43 5.51 -1.89
N LEU A 43 -3.80 6.26 -0.98
CA LEU A 43 -2.91 5.69 0.03
C LEU A 43 -3.66 4.62 0.83
N LYS A 44 -4.72 4.92 1.59
CA LYS A 44 -5.48 3.89 2.34
C LYS A 44 -5.98 2.68 1.53
N LYS A 45 -6.14 2.80 0.21
CA LYS A 45 -6.49 1.67 -0.68
C LYS A 45 -5.27 0.89 -1.18
N MET A 46 -4.15 1.56 -1.44
CA MET A 46 -2.85 0.94 -1.80
C MET A 46 -2.09 0.44 -0.57
N LEU A 47 -2.39 1.00 0.60
CA LEU A 47 -1.95 0.55 1.91
C LEU A 47 -3.03 -0.46 2.32
N PRO A 48 -2.88 -1.77 2.05
CA PRO A 48 -3.88 -2.76 2.45
C PRO A 48 -4.29 -2.51 3.91
N ILE A 49 -5.59 -2.63 4.19
CA ILE A 49 -6.21 -2.47 5.52
C ILE A 49 -5.49 -3.31 6.60
N GLY A 50 -4.71 -4.33 6.19
CA GLY A 50 -3.86 -5.14 7.04
C GLY A 50 -2.51 -4.50 7.37
N LEU A 51 -2.48 -3.76 8.48
CA LEU A 51 -1.33 -3.68 9.39
C LEU A 51 -1.02 -5.08 9.97
N ASN A 52 -0.65 -6.02 9.11
CA ASN A 52 0.23 -7.11 9.50
C ASN A 52 1.34 -7.05 8.45
N MET A 53 2.48 -6.48 8.84
CA MET A 53 3.68 -6.29 8.03
C MET A 53 4.31 -7.65 7.75
N CYS A 54 3.58 -8.50 7.02
CA CYS A 54 4.00 -9.82 6.64
C CYS A 54 4.16 -9.79 5.13
N THR A 55 5.39 -9.52 4.69
CA THR A 55 5.79 -9.76 3.29
C THR A 55 5.44 -11.19 2.91
N PRO A 56 5.32 -11.54 1.61
CA PRO A 56 5.08 -12.92 1.21
C PRO A 56 6.04 -13.92 1.90
N GLY A 57 7.32 -13.58 2.02
CA GLY A 57 8.30 -14.39 2.76
C GLY A 57 8.02 -14.48 4.27
N ASP A 58 7.53 -13.41 4.90
CA ASP A 58 7.07 -13.48 6.30
C ASP A 58 5.82 -14.37 6.43
N GLN A 59 4.92 -14.37 5.45
CA GLN A 59 3.73 -15.25 5.45
C GLN A 59 4.12 -16.72 5.32
N GLU A 60 5.10 -17.04 4.48
CA GLU A 60 5.67 -18.38 4.38
C GLU A 60 6.31 -18.82 5.70
N LEU A 61 7.11 -17.96 6.33
CA LEU A 61 7.70 -18.23 7.64
C LEU A 61 6.66 -18.41 8.75
N ILE A 62 5.58 -17.62 8.73
CA ILE A 62 4.44 -17.78 9.67
C ILE A 62 3.75 -19.12 9.45
N SER A 63 3.52 -19.50 8.19
CA SER A 63 2.93 -20.81 7.85
C SER A 63 3.81 -21.96 8.33
N LEU A 64 5.13 -21.84 8.15
CA LEU A 64 6.12 -22.81 8.61
C LEU A 64 6.09 -22.92 10.14
N ALA A 65 6.17 -21.80 10.85
CA ALA A 65 6.13 -21.77 12.31
C ALA A 65 4.82 -22.38 12.87
N LYS A 66 3.67 -22.04 12.29
CA LYS A 66 2.37 -22.65 12.66
C LYS A 66 2.35 -24.16 12.45
N THR A 67 2.96 -24.64 11.37
CA THR A 67 3.08 -26.08 11.11
C THR A 67 3.94 -26.77 12.17
N ARG A 68 5.05 -26.15 12.59
CA ARG A 68 5.91 -26.67 13.66
C ARG A 68 5.19 -26.72 15.01
N TYR A 69 4.46 -25.67 15.36
CA TYR A 69 3.62 -25.68 16.56
C TYR A 69 2.54 -26.78 16.53
N LEU A 70 1.94 -27.05 15.36
CA LEU A 70 1.00 -28.16 15.21
C LEU A 70 1.65 -29.53 15.44
N MET A 71 2.95 -29.67 15.12
CA MET A 71 3.76 -30.86 15.42
C MET A 71 4.21 -30.95 16.89
N LYS A 72 3.80 -29.98 17.73
CA LYS A 72 4.13 -29.86 19.15
C LYS A 72 5.61 -29.61 19.44
N ASP A 73 6.30 -28.95 18.52
CA ASP A 73 7.64 -28.43 18.76
C ASP A 73 7.64 -27.37 19.88
N THR A 74 8.77 -27.26 20.56
CA THR A 74 9.02 -26.22 21.56
C THR A 74 9.30 -24.87 20.90
N ASP A 75 9.15 -23.79 21.65
CA ASP A 75 9.45 -22.43 21.17
C ASP A 75 10.87 -22.31 20.59
N GLU A 76 11.86 -22.98 21.19
CA GLU A 76 13.25 -22.85 20.74
C GLU A 76 13.50 -23.62 19.44
N GLU A 77 12.88 -24.79 19.28
CA GLU A 77 12.90 -25.54 18.03
C GLU A 77 12.21 -24.77 16.90
N VAL A 78 11.10 -24.08 17.21
CA VAL A 78 10.40 -23.20 16.27
C VAL A 78 11.28 -22.01 15.88
N LYS A 79 11.93 -21.34 16.85
CA LYS A 79 12.85 -20.23 16.56
C LYS A 79 14.01 -20.68 15.67
N ASP A 80 14.61 -21.82 15.98
CA ASP A 80 15.71 -22.37 15.17
C ASP A 80 15.26 -22.69 13.75
N HIS A 81 14.04 -23.22 13.58
CA HIS A 81 13.45 -23.45 12.26
C HIS A 81 13.21 -22.16 11.49
N ILE A 82 12.73 -21.11 12.15
CA ILE A 82 12.55 -19.80 11.51
C ILE A 82 13.93 -19.23 11.09
N ARG A 83 14.95 -19.30 11.96
CA ARG A 83 16.32 -18.82 11.66
C ARG A 83 16.92 -19.50 10.44
N GLN A 84 16.79 -20.82 10.33
CA GLN A 84 17.28 -21.60 9.19
C GLN A 84 16.57 -21.23 7.87
N ASN A 85 15.33 -20.74 7.95
CA ASN A 85 14.50 -20.42 6.80
C ASN A 85 14.41 -18.92 6.49
N LEU A 86 15.18 -18.05 7.15
CA LEU A 86 15.14 -16.61 6.91
C LEU A 86 15.43 -16.21 5.45
N HIS A 87 16.09 -17.07 4.67
CA HIS A 87 16.30 -16.90 3.23
C HIS A 87 14.99 -16.79 2.43
N LEU A 88 13.87 -17.33 2.92
CA LEU A 88 12.55 -17.19 2.29
C LEU A 88 12.07 -15.73 2.25
N ARG A 89 12.67 -14.84 3.05
CA ARG A 89 12.44 -13.39 2.96
C ARG A 89 13.28 -12.71 1.89
N GLU A 90 14.27 -13.37 1.30
CA GLU A 90 15.07 -12.75 0.25
C GLU A 90 14.25 -12.53 -1.03
N LYS A 91 14.06 -11.23 -1.31
CA LYS A 91 13.72 -10.64 -2.62
C LYS A 91 12.62 -11.36 -3.41
N SER A 92 11.38 -11.01 -3.08
CA SER A 92 10.32 -11.11 -4.08
C SER A 92 10.68 -10.21 -5.27
N GLU A 93 10.78 -10.80 -6.47
CA GLU A 93 10.97 -10.05 -7.73
C GLU A 93 9.69 -9.33 -8.17
N ASP A 94 8.57 -9.56 -7.48
CA ASP A 94 7.29 -8.93 -7.78
C ASP A 94 7.42 -7.40 -7.67
N PRO A 95 7.23 -6.67 -8.78
CA PRO A 95 7.20 -5.21 -8.78
C PRO A 95 6.22 -4.65 -7.75
N ALA A 96 5.13 -5.39 -7.48
CA ALA A 96 4.10 -5.01 -6.54
C ALA A 96 4.65 -4.94 -5.09
N VAL A 97 5.33 -6.01 -4.70
CA VAL A 97 5.96 -6.13 -3.37
C VAL A 97 7.09 -5.11 -3.23
N ARG A 98 7.87 -4.90 -4.29
CA ARG A 98 8.99 -3.95 -4.28
C ARG A 98 8.55 -2.51 -4.09
N TRP A 99 7.46 -2.07 -4.75
CA TRP A 99 6.96 -0.70 -4.56
C TRP A 99 6.44 -0.50 -3.14
N GLN A 100 5.76 -1.50 -2.57
CA GLN A 100 5.26 -1.43 -1.20
C GLN A 100 6.41 -1.33 -0.19
N LEU A 101 7.41 -2.22 -0.29
CA LEU A 101 8.59 -2.17 0.58
C LEU A 101 9.30 -0.81 0.50
N ASN A 102 9.41 -0.22 -0.69
CA ASN A 102 10.05 1.07 -0.87
C ASN A 102 9.26 2.23 -0.25
N LEU A 103 7.92 2.21 -0.32
CA LEU A 103 7.08 3.23 0.33
C LEU A 103 7.19 3.21 1.86
N TYR A 104 7.30 2.02 2.43
CA TYR A 104 7.29 1.84 3.89
C TYR A 104 8.67 1.77 4.52
N LYS A 105 9.75 1.65 3.73
CA LYS A 105 11.13 1.51 4.23
C LYS A 105 11.44 2.53 5.32
N ASP A 106 11.13 3.80 5.09
CA ASP A 106 11.43 4.87 6.05
C ASP A 106 10.51 4.86 7.28
N ILE A 107 9.26 4.41 7.13
CA ILE A 107 8.32 4.26 8.26
C ILE A 107 8.76 3.09 9.14
N VAL A 108 9.15 1.97 8.54
CA VAL A 108 9.65 0.77 9.23
C VAL A 108 10.99 1.06 9.90
N MET A 109 11.93 1.71 9.21
CA MET A 109 13.23 2.06 9.80
C MET A 109 13.12 3.01 10.99
N ARG A 110 12.13 3.91 10.99
CA ARG A 110 11.83 4.79 12.13
C ARG A 110 11.18 4.04 13.31
N THR A 111 10.46 2.96 13.05
CA THR A 111 9.67 2.24 14.07
C THR A 111 10.42 1.03 14.65
N GLU A 112 11.17 0.30 13.83
CA GLU A 112 11.80 -0.98 14.18
C GLU A 112 13.34 -0.96 14.22
N GLY A 113 13.99 0.20 13.98
CA GLY A 113 15.45 0.31 14.03
C GLY A 113 16.18 -0.44 12.89
N PRO A 114 17.49 -0.75 13.04
CA PRO A 114 18.22 -1.50 12.03
C PRO A 114 17.59 -2.88 11.75
N PRO A 115 17.66 -3.38 10.51
CA PRO A 115 17.15 -4.71 10.18
C PRO A 115 17.97 -5.78 10.90
N ASP A 116 17.42 -6.30 12.00
CA ASP A 116 17.99 -7.37 12.80
C ASP A 116 17.22 -8.67 12.53
N PRO A 117 17.87 -9.75 12.06
CA PRO A 117 17.21 -11.02 11.80
C PRO A 117 16.53 -11.60 13.05
N GLU A 118 17.06 -11.35 14.24
CA GLU A 118 16.49 -11.91 15.48
C GLU A 118 15.15 -11.26 15.84
N ARG A 119 15.01 -9.95 15.56
CA ARG A 119 13.72 -9.25 15.71
C ARG A 119 12.65 -9.82 14.79
N VAL A 120 13.05 -10.27 13.59
CA VAL A 120 12.14 -10.90 12.64
C VAL A 120 11.70 -12.25 13.18
N VAL A 121 12.63 -13.08 13.67
CA VAL A 121 12.31 -14.38 14.29
C VAL A 121 11.31 -14.20 15.43
N ASP A 122 11.57 -13.27 16.36
CA ASP A 122 10.68 -12.98 17.48
C ASP A 122 9.31 -12.45 17.03
N ARG A 123 9.27 -11.64 15.97
CA ARG A 123 8.00 -11.16 15.40
C ARG A 123 7.20 -12.30 14.77
N ILE A 124 7.82 -13.13 13.93
CA ILE A 124 7.18 -14.26 13.27
C ILE A 124 6.63 -15.23 14.31
N GLN A 125 7.42 -15.55 15.34
CA GLN A 125 6.99 -16.45 16.39
C GLN A 125 5.78 -15.90 17.15
N ARG A 126 5.83 -14.62 17.58
CA ARG A 126 4.69 -13.96 18.26
C ARG A 126 3.40 -13.90 17.44
N ILE A 127 3.50 -13.89 16.11
CA ILE A 127 2.32 -13.92 15.22
C ILE A 127 1.81 -15.36 15.01
N SER A 128 2.68 -16.35 15.17
CA SER A 128 2.42 -17.75 14.85
C SER A 128 1.90 -18.58 16.02
N ALA A 129 2.34 -18.25 17.24
CA ALA A 129 1.87 -18.84 18.50
C ALA A 129 0.46 -18.33 18.87
#